data_AF-A0A838W1F3-F1
#
_entry.id   AF-A0A838W1F3-F1
#
_cell.length_a   1.000
_cell.length_b   1.000
_cell.length_c   1.000
_cell.angle_alpha   90.00
_cell.angle_beta   90.00
_cell.angle_gamma   90.00
#
_symmetry.space_group_name_H-M   'P 1'
#
loop_
_entity.id
_entity.type
_entity.pdbx_description
1 polymer ?
#
loop_
_entity_poly.entity_id
_entity_poly.type
_entity_poly.pdbx_seq_one_letter_code
_entity_poly.pdbx_strand_id
1 'polypeptide(L)'
;MTEESNTNIRDNYPLSLFLSMLNSHESKRQYPKRLQVFFTFLNIKGDIAGQSFSFAKQYKHQNDDGEELEGRLLAFARYQKERVAKKEVSHSTVPNYFKAIKLFCQANRISKNRMEEHFKGYA
;
A
#
# COMPACT_ATOMS: atom_id res chain seq x y z
N MET A 1 -13.97 3.15 38.69
CA MET A 1 -14.39 2.33 37.53
C MET A 1 -13.75 2.95 36.31
N THR A 2 -12.66 2.35 35.85
CA THR A 2 -11.94 2.76 34.64
C THR A 2 -12.76 2.36 33.43
N GLU A 3 -13.29 3.34 32.71
CA GLU A 3 -13.96 3.14 31.43
C GLU A 3 -12.93 2.61 30.43
N GLU A 4 -13.13 1.36 30.04
CA GLU A 4 -12.32 0.63 29.09
C GLU A 4 -12.40 1.28 27.70
N SER A 5 -11.23 1.42 27.11
CA SER A 5 -10.92 1.90 25.77
C SER A 5 -11.85 1.31 24.70
N ASN A 6 -12.85 2.09 24.30
CA ASN A 6 -13.64 1.85 23.09
C ASN A 6 -12.85 2.35 21.86
N THR A 7 -11.69 1.74 21.59
CA THR A 7 -10.94 2.02 20.35
C THR A 7 -11.59 1.22 19.23
N ASN A 8 -12.38 1.94 18.43
CA ASN A 8 -13.24 1.49 17.35
C ASN A 8 -12.61 0.38 16.49
N ILE A 9 -13.17 -0.83 16.55
CA ILE A 9 -12.79 -2.01 15.73
C ILE A 9 -12.82 -1.69 14.21
N ARG A 10 -13.48 -0.61 13.78
CA ARG A 10 -13.58 -0.20 12.37
C ARG A 10 -12.34 0.52 11.82
N ASP A 11 -11.50 1.11 12.67
CA ASP A 11 -10.40 1.96 12.21
C ASP A 11 -9.18 1.17 11.70
N ASN A 12 -9.05 -0.11 12.10
CA ASN A 12 -7.99 -1.04 11.64
C ASN A 12 -8.42 -1.95 10.48
N TYR A 13 -9.60 -1.75 9.89
CA TYR A 13 -10.15 -2.69 8.92
C TYR A 13 -9.27 -2.84 7.65
N PRO A 14 -8.71 -1.77 7.05
CA PRO A 14 -7.98 -1.94 5.80
C PRO A 14 -6.64 -2.67 5.94
N LEU A 15 -5.92 -2.38 7.03
CA LEU A 15 -4.66 -3.05 7.33
C LEU A 15 -4.87 -4.51 7.72
N SER A 16 -5.89 -4.81 8.54
CA SER A 16 -6.19 -6.18 8.96
C SER A 16 -6.63 -7.07 7.80
N LEU A 17 -7.45 -6.56 6.87
CA LEU A 17 -7.79 -7.28 5.63
C LEU A 17 -6.53 -7.64 4.83
N PHE A 18 -5.63 -6.69 4.64
CA PHE A 18 -4.36 -6.94 3.98
C PHE A 18 -3.50 -7.98 4.69
N LEU A 19 -3.36 -7.87 6.02
CA LEU A 19 -2.58 -8.82 6.82
C LEU A 19 -3.16 -10.24 6.77
N SER A 20 -4.49 -10.38 6.68
CA SER A 20 -5.15 -11.70 6.55
C SER A 20 -4.86 -12.41 5.23
N MET A 21 -4.50 -11.67 4.17
CA MET A 21 -4.10 -12.27 2.88
C MET A 21 -2.64 -12.75 2.85
N LEU A 22 -1.85 -12.44 3.89
CA LEU A 22 -0.46 -12.85 3.98
C LEU A 22 -0.38 -14.21 4.70
N ASN A 23 0.10 -15.24 4.00
CA ASN A 23 0.16 -16.60 4.55
C ASN A 23 1.42 -16.86 5.41
N SER A 24 2.54 -16.20 5.12
CA SER A 24 3.80 -16.44 5.85
C SER A 24 4.08 -15.37 6.90
N HIS A 25 4.72 -15.77 8.02
CA HIS A 25 5.20 -14.84 9.04
C HIS A 25 6.14 -13.79 8.47
N GLU A 26 7.02 -14.17 7.55
CA GLU A 26 7.97 -13.23 6.95
C GLU A 26 7.27 -12.20 6.07
N SER A 27 6.26 -12.60 5.30
CA SER A 27 5.46 -11.65 4.53
C SER A 27 4.70 -10.70 5.45
N LYS A 28 4.07 -11.19 6.54
CA LYS A 28 3.41 -10.35 7.56
C LYS A 28 4.36 -9.33 8.20
N ARG A 29 5.66 -9.65 8.32
CA ARG A 29 6.68 -8.75 8.87
C ARG A 29 7.18 -7.72 7.86
N GLN A 30 7.38 -8.12 6.59
CA GLN A 30 8.01 -7.27 5.57
C GLN A 30 7.02 -6.39 4.80
N TYR A 31 5.87 -6.95 4.42
CA TYR A 31 4.94 -6.29 3.51
C TYR A 31 4.32 -5.01 4.10
N PRO A 32 3.98 -4.94 5.39
CA PRO A 32 3.51 -3.70 6.00
C PRO A 32 4.54 -2.56 5.89
N LYS A 33 5.82 -2.84 6.18
CA LYS A 33 6.90 -1.85 6.05
C LYS A 33 7.06 -1.36 4.60
N ARG A 34 6.96 -2.28 3.64
CA ARG A 34 7.03 -1.96 2.21
C ARG A 34 5.85 -1.11 1.75
N LEU A 35 4.65 -1.40 2.24
CA LEU A 35 3.45 -0.62 1.99
C LEU A 35 3.57 0.80 2.59
N GLN A 36 4.09 0.91 3.80
CA GLN A 36 4.30 2.19 4.47
C GLN A 36 5.25 3.12 3.70
N VAL A 37 6.25 2.59 2.97
CA VAL A 37 7.11 3.40 2.09
C VAL A 37 6.28 4.10 1.02
N PHE A 38 5.28 3.43 0.45
CA PHE A 38 4.39 4.03 -0.53
C PHE A 38 3.47 5.08 0.10
N PHE A 39 2.87 4.80 1.25
CA PHE A 39 2.05 5.79 1.96
C PHE A 39 2.84 7.03 2.36
N THR A 40 4.11 6.85 2.75
CA THR A 40 5.02 7.96 3.05
C THR A 40 5.32 8.78 1.80
N PHE A 41 5.54 8.13 0.64
CA PHE A 41 5.68 8.82 -0.64
C PHE A 41 4.45 9.65 -1.01
N LEU A 42 3.25 9.15 -0.70
CA LEU A 42 1.99 9.88 -0.87
C LEU A 42 1.77 11.00 0.17
N ASN A 43 2.71 11.19 1.10
CA ASN A 43 2.62 12.13 2.22
C ASN A 43 1.44 11.87 3.17
N ILE A 44 0.92 10.64 3.22
CA ILE A 44 -0.14 10.27 4.16
C ILE A 44 0.47 10.20 5.57
N LYS A 45 -0.08 11.00 6.49
CA LYS A 45 0.40 11.09 7.87
C LYS A 45 -0.18 9.99 8.76
N GLY A 46 0.49 9.75 9.88
CA GLY A 46 0.09 8.76 10.87
C GLY A 46 0.92 7.48 10.82
N ASP A 47 0.56 6.54 11.68
CA ASP A 47 1.10 5.20 11.67
C ASP A 47 0.53 4.38 10.51
N ILE A 48 1.01 3.16 10.33
CA ILE A 48 0.58 2.32 9.19
C ILE A 48 -0.92 2.03 9.21
N ALA A 49 -1.55 1.94 10.39
CA ALA A 49 -2.98 1.72 10.51
C ALA A 49 -3.76 2.94 10.00
N GLY A 50 -3.43 4.13 10.51
CA GLY A 50 -4.03 5.39 10.06
C GLY A 50 -3.77 5.66 8.58
N GLN A 51 -2.54 5.42 8.11
CA GLN A 51 -2.20 5.55 6.69
C GLN A 51 -3.02 4.60 5.81
N SER A 52 -3.19 3.34 6.22
CA SER A 52 -3.99 2.36 5.50
C SER A 52 -5.46 2.79 5.41
N PHE A 53 -5.98 3.34 6.51
CA PHE A 53 -7.35 3.86 6.56
C PHE A 53 -7.53 5.07 5.64
N SER A 54 -6.65 6.07 5.73
CA SER A 54 -6.69 7.26 4.89
C SER A 54 -6.57 6.91 3.40
N PHE A 55 -5.65 6.02 3.04
CA PHE A 55 -5.49 5.55 1.67
C PHE A 55 -6.76 4.84 1.17
N ALA A 56 -7.29 3.89 1.94
CA ALA A 56 -8.50 3.17 1.55
C ALA A 56 -9.72 4.11 1.44
N LYS A 57 -9.85 5.08 2.34
CA LYS A 57 -10.91 6.08 2.28
C LYS A 57 -10.80 6.92 1.00
N GLN A 58 -9.58 7.30 0.61
CA GLN A 58 -9.33 8.12 -0.58
C GLN A 58 -9.67 7.38 -1.88
N TYR A 59 -9.28 6.11 -2.02
CA TYR A 59 -9.30 5.40 -3.30
C TYR A 59 -10.39 4.32 -3.46
N LYS A 60 -11.24 4.08 -2.46
CA LYS A 60 -12.27 3.00 -2.49
C LYS A 60 -13.62 3.44 -3.06
N HIS A 61 -13.94 4.73 -3.01
CA HIS A 61 -15.31 5.22 -3.20
C HIS A 61 -15.51 6.19 -4.38
N GLN A 62 -14.45 6.66 -5.05
CA GLN A 62 -14.63 7.56 -6.19
C GLN A 62 -14.53 6.75 -7.49
N ASN A 63 -15.55 6.90 -8.33
CA ASN A 63 -15.69 6.13 -9.57
C ASN A 63 -14.62 6.48 -10.64
N ASP A 64 -13.79 7.52 -10.42
CA ASP A 64 -12.72 8.01 -11.32
C ASP A 64 -11.28 7.84 -10.76
N ASP A 65 -11.10 7.25 -9.58
CA ASP A 65 -9.81 7.16 -8.87
C ASP A 65 -8.76 6.27 -9.54
N GLY A 66 -9.16 5.49 -10.55
CA GLY A 66 -8.27 4.58 -11.27
C GLY A 66 -7.08 5.31 -11.88
N GLU A 67 -7.33 6.44 -12.54
CA GLU A 67 -6.31 7.21 -13.25
C GLU A 67 -5.40 7.97 -12.28
N GLU A 68 -5.94 8.50 -11.17
CA GLU A 68 -5.12 9.16 -10.16
C GLU A 68 -4.17 8.16 -9.48
N LEU A 69 -4.68 7.02 -9.02
CA LEU A 69 -3.87 6.00 -8.38
C LEU A 69 -2.80 5.47 -9.33
N GLU A 70 -3.13 5.27 -10.60
CA GLU A 70 -2.18 4.88 -11.63
C GLU A 70 -1.07 5.93 -11.81
N GLY A 71 -1.42 7.22 -11.91
CA GLY A 71 -0.46 8.31 -11.95
C GLY A 71 0.47 8.33 -10.73
N ARG A 72 -0.07 8.07 -9.53
CA ARG A 72 0.74 7.95 -8.30
C ARG A 72 1.68 6.74 -8.33
N LEU A 73 1.24 5.61 -8.86
CA LEU A 73 2.08 4.41 -9.00
C LEU A 73 3.23 4.62 -10.00
N LEU A 74 2.96 5.28 -11.13
CA LEU A 74 3.99 5.65 -12.11
C LEU A 74 5.01 6.62 -11.51
N ALA A 75 4.54 7.64 -10.77
CA ALA A 75 5.42 8.55 -10.05
C ALA A 75 6.27 7.82 -9.00
N PHE A 76 5.67 6.87 -8.27
CA PHE A 76 6.39 6.03 -7.32
C PHE A 76 7.44 5.13 -7.98
N ALA A 77 7.14 4.57 -9.16
CA ALA A 77 8.11 3.77 -9.92
C ALA A 77 9.34 4.61 -10.33
N ARG A 78 9.11 5.85 -10.80
CA ARG A 78 10.20 6.80 -11.10
C ARG A 78 11.01 7.13 -9.85
N TYR A 79 10.33 7.43 -8.74
CA TYR A 79 10.98 7.69 -7.45
C TYR A 79 11.87 6.52 -7.00
N GLN A 80 11.39 5.28 -7.08
CA GLN A 80 12.21 4.11 -6.72
C GLN A 80 13.38 3.89 -7.70
N LYS A 81 13.21 4.19 -8.99
CA LYS A 81 14.30 4.13 -9.98
C LYS A 81 15.43 5.08 -9.62
N GLU A 82 15.13 6.30 -9.18
CA GLU A 82 16.13 7.25 -8.71
C GLU A 82 16.86 6.75 -7.46
N ARG A 83 16.14 6.13 -6.52
CA ARG A 83 16.73 5.54 -5.31
C ARG A 83 17.64 4.37 -5.61
N VAL A 84 17.30 3.56 -6.63
CA VAL A 84 18.19 2.51 -7.14
C VAL A 84 19.46 3.12 -7.73
N ALA A 85 19.34 4.17 -8.54
CA ALA A 85 20.51 4.86 -9.11
C ALA A 85 21.42 5.45 -8.02
N LYS A 86 20.83 5.95 -6.92
CA LYS A 86 21.54 6.44 -5.74
C LYS A 86 22.03 5.34 -4.79
N LYS A 87 21.82 4.06 -5.12
CA LYS A 87 22.16 2.88 -4.29
C LYS A 87 21.49 2.87 -2.90
N GLU A 88 20.41 3.60 -2.71
CA GLU A 88 19.63 3.61 -1.46
C GLU A 88 18.77 2.35 -1.31
N VAL A 89 18.42 1.72 -2.44
CA VAL A 89 17.59 0.53 -2.53
C VAL A 89 18.13 -0.39 -3.62
N SER A 90 18.07 -1.70 -3.42
CA SER A 90 18.44 -2.66 -4.48
C SER A 90 17.38 -2.75 -5.56
N HIS A 91 17.80 -3.05 -6.80
CA HIS A 91 16.86 -3.31 -7.90
C HIS A 91 15.84 -4.41 -7.54
N SER A 92 16.29 -5.45 -6.83
CA SER A 92 15.45 -6.56 -6.38
C SER A 92 14.40 -6.19 -5.32
N THR A 93 14.53 -5.02 -4.66
CA THR A 93 13.57 -4.57 -3.65
C THR A 93 12.37 -3.87 -4.28
N VAL A 94 12.55 -3.21 -5.43
CA VAL A 94 11.49 -2.42 -6.08
C VAL A 94 10.23 -3.24 -6.39
N PRO A 95 10.33 -4.44 -7.00
CA PRO A 95 9.15 -5.26 -7.26
C PRO A 95 8.37 -5.63 -5.98
N ASN A 96 9.06 -5.73 -4.84
CA ASN A 96 8.42 -6.08 -3.58
C ASN A 96 7.55 -4.97 -3.00
N TYR A 97 7.85 -3.70 -3.29
CA TYR A 97 6.93 -2.60 -2.94
C TYR A 97 5.62 -2.75 -3.70
N PHE A 98 5.70 -2.96 -5.01
CA PHE A 98 4.50 -3.10 -5.85
C PHE A 98 3.68 -4.35 -5.54
N LYS A 99 4.33 -5.47 -5.17
CA LYS A 99 3.62 -6.66 -4.66
C LYS A 99 2.80 -6.33 -3.40
N ALA A 100 3.38 -5.58 -2.46
CA ALA A 100 2.66 -5.19 -1.24
C ALA A 100 1.50 -4.24 -1.54
N ILE A 101 1.70 -3.24 -2.40
CA ILE A 101 0.65 -2.28 -2.82
C ILE A 101 -0.49 -3.01 -3.55
N LYS A 102 -0.17 -3.86 -4.54
CA LYS A 102 -1.16 -4.64 -5.29
C LYS A 102 -2.01 -5.50 -4.36
N LEU A 103 -1.37 -6.23 -3.45
CA LEU A 103 -2.07 -7.09 -2.50
C LEU A 103 -2.97 -6.28 -1.56
N PHE A 104 -2.51 -5.11 -1.08
CA PHE A 104 -3.33 -4.22 -0.26
C PHE A 104 -4.58 -3.74 -1.01
N CYS A 105 -4.41 -3.30 -2.27
CA CYS A 105 -5.53 -2.87 -3.10
C CYS A 105 -6.51 -4.02 -3.35
N GLN A 106 -6.00 -5.23 -3.63
CA GLN A 106 -6.84 -6.43 -3.79
C GLN A 106 -7.64 -6.75 -2.52
N ALA A 107 -6.99 -6.77 -1.35
CA ALA A 107 -7.64 -7.01 -0.06
C ALA A 107 -8.78 -6.03 0.22
N ASN A 108 -8.57 -4.76 -0.16
CA ASN A 108 -9.49 -3.68 0.10
C ASN A 108 -10.48 -3.39 -1.04
N ARG A 109 -10.43 -4.17 -2.12
CA ARG A 109 -11.23 -4.01 -3.34
C ARG A 109 -11.05 -2.63 -4.00
N ILE A 110 -9.84 -2.09 -3.93
CA ILE A 110 -9.44 -0.82 -4.54
C ILE A 110 -8.95 -1.12 -5.97
N SER A 111 -9.50 -0.41 -6.96
CA SER A 111 -9.08 -0.42 -8.37
C SER A 111 -8.93 -1.82 -8.99
N LYS A 112 -10.04 -2.56 -9.06
CA LYS A 112 -10.10 -3.95 -9.54
C LYS A 112 -9.71 -4.16 -11.02
N ASN A 113 -9.63 -3.11 -11.85
CA ASN A 113 -9.71 -3.25 -13.32
C ASN A 113 -8.52 -2.79 -14.18
N ARG A 114 -7.38 -2.29 -13.67
CA ARG A 114 -6.25 -1.88 -14.55
C ARG A 114 -4.81 -2.21 -14.09
N MET A 115 -4.66 -2.82 -12.91
CA MET A 115 -3.33 -3.11 -12.33
C MET A 115 -2.62 -4.34 -12.94
N GLU A 116 -3.16 -5.01 -13.96
CA GLU A 116 -2.54 -6.22 -14.52
C GLU A 116 -1.70 -5.97 -15.77
N GLU A 117 -1.92 -4.86 -16.48
CA GLU A 117 -1.21 -4.60 -17.75
C GLU A 117 0.09 -3.82 -17.55
N HIS A 118 0.18 -2.93 -16.55
CA HIS A 118 1.32 -2.02 -16.40
C HIS A 118 2.52 -2.55 -15.59
N PHE A 119 2.36 -3.64 -14.83
CA PHE A 119 3.49 -4.21 -14.06
C PHE A 119 4.35 -5.22 -14.84
N LYS A 120 4.01 -5.54 -16.09
CA LYS A 120 4.84 -6.43 -16.94
C LYS A 120 6.24 -5.87 -17.24
N GLY A 121 6.45 -4.57 -17.09
CA GLY A 121 7.76 -3.92 -17.30
C GLY A 121 8.67 -3.84 -16.06
N TYR A 122 8.22 -4.34 -14.90
CA TYR A 122 8.96 -4.24 -13.63
C TYR A 122 9.19 -5.60 -12.95
N ALA A 123 8.91 -6.70 -13.64
CA ALA A 123 9.15 -8.07 -13.21
C ALA A 123 10.45 -8.61 -13.81
#